data_AF-A0A521SX89-F1
#
_entry.id   AF-A0A521SX89-F1
#
_cell.length_a   1.000
_cell.length_b   1.000
_cell.length_c   1.000
_cell.angle_alpha   90.00
_cell.angle_beta   90.00
_cell.angle_gamma   90.00
#
_symmetry.space_group_name_H-M   'P 1'
#
loop_
_entity.id
_entity.type
_entity.pdbx_description
1 polymer ?
#
loop_
_entity_poly.entity_id
_entity_poly.type
_entity_poly.pdbx_seq_one_letter_code
_entity_poly.pdbx_strand_id
1 'polypeptide(L)'
;MTTPRRSDRVRSRRSDRGPAKKQTAAQRRTTASRAMPPMVTRRGVMTPAPAQRRRSEARRRYNVALPMAAGGQVRLPAMPQVRVGWRLLSFVLTAALSWALYMLWTAPQFHVSAAEVVGLARLNADEVNTVLKVSGASVFTLDPAELEARLQAAFPELQGIRVRVGLPAKVVVEAAERAPVIAWEHEGIQTWVDSSGYSFLPRGQVDGLVPVVAHGLPAPIAGQADQSQQLLTPQMVKAILTLAPSAPEGAPLVFDPEHGLGWADPRGWQVYFGLAPTDMAQRLAVYQAIVKELKAQGIKPTLISVEFLHAPYYRED
;
A
#
# COMPACT_ATOMS: atom_id res chain seq x y z
N MET A 1 54.22 -25.32 8.16
CA MET A 1 53.10 -25.94 8.87
C MET A 1 51.84 -25.15 8.53
N THR A 2 51.01 -25.66 7.62
CA THR A 2 49.90 -24.90 7.02
C THR A 2 48.58 -25.53 7.42
N THR A 3 47.76 -24.77 8.14
CA THR A 3 46.48 -25.21 8.70
C THR A 3 45.44 -25.40 7.58
N PRO A 4 44.72 -26.53 7.51
CA PRO A 4 43.79 -26.78 6.42
C PRO A 4 42.55 -25.88 6.48
N ARG A 5 42.13 -25.37 5.31
CA ARG A 5 40.96 -24.49 5.14
C ARG A 5 39.66 -25.25 5.41
N ARG A 6 38.68 -24.53 5.97
CA ARG A 6 37.34 -25.02 6.38
C ARG A 6 36.59 -25.75 5.25
N SER A 7 36.86 -25.41 3.99
CA SER A 7 36.29 -26.03 2.79
C SER A 7 36.74 -27.49 2.60
N ASP A 8 37.97 -27.84 2.97
CA ASP A 8 38.50 -29.20 2.78
C ASP A 8 37.95 -30.18 3.81
N ARG A 9 37.62 -29.70 5.03
CA ARG A 9 36.93 -30.49 6.06
C ARG A 9 35.48 -30.85 5.72
N VAL A 10 34.83 -30.09 4.83
CA VAL A 10 33.47 -30.39 4.36
C VAL A 10 33.49 -31.37 3.20
N ARG A 11 34.54 -31.32 2.36
CA ARG A 11 34.73 -32.22 1.23
C ARG A 11 35.11 -33.64 1.67
N SER A 12 35.96 -33.78 2.70
CA SER A 12 36.32 -35.08 3.27
C SER A 12 35.14 -35.81 3.95
N ARG A 13 34.17 -35.06 4.48
CA ARG A 13 32.94 -35.64 5.07
C ARG A 13 31.98 -36.26 4.05
N ARG A 14 32.10 -35.95 2.76
CA ARG A 14 31.29 -36.57 1.70
C ARG A 14 31.93 -37.81 1.10
N SER A 15 33.25 -37.97 1.17
CA SER A 15 33.95 -39.16 0.65
C SER A 15 33.92 -40.36 1.60
N ASP A 16 33.70 -40.16 2.91
CA ASP A 16 33.58 -41.26 3.90
C ASP A 16 32.17 -41.82 4.07
N ARG A 17 31.19 -41.35 3.30
CA ARG A 17 29.85 -41.96 3.24
C ARG A 17 29.70 -42.80 1.98
N GLY A 18 30.33 -43.98 2.02
CA GLY A 18 29.96 -45.08 1.13
C GLY A 18 28.46 -45.40 1.25
N PRO A 19 27.82 -45.89 0.17
CA PRO A 19 26.40 -46.19 0.18
C PRO A 19 26.13 -47.42 1.04
N ALA A 20 25.78 -47.21 2.31
CA ALA A 20 25.16 -48.23 3.13
C ALA A 20 23.77 -48.53 2.54
N LYS A 21 23.73 -49.59 1.73
CA LYS A 21 22.54 -50.24 1.18
C LYS A 21 21.60 -50.58 2.33
N LYS A 22 20.66 -49.68 2.67
CA LYS A 22 19.54 -49.97 3.57
C LYS A 22 18.63 -50.98 2.88
N GLN A 23 18.92 -52.26 3.08
CA GLN A 23 17.93 -53.31 3.00
C GLN A 23 16.91 -53.04 4.12
N THR A 24 15.84 -52.31 3.81
CA THR A 24 14.62 -52.35 4.61
C THR A 24 13.98 -53.71 4.39
N ALA A 25 14.51 -54.72 5.08
CA ALA A 25 13.77 -55.92 5.39
C ALA A 25 12.51 -55.46 6.13
N ALA A 26 11.35 -55.64 5.50
CA ALA A 26 10.07 -55.50 6.16
C ALA A 26 10.01 -56.56 7.28
N GLN A 27 10.44 -56.18 8.48
CA GLN A 27 10.17 -56.94 9.70
C GLN A 27 8.66 -56.94 9.88
N ARG A 28 8.04 -58.03 9.42
CA ARG A 28 6.73 -58.48 9.83
C ARG A 28 6.74 -58.49 11.36
N ARG A 29 6.09 -57.51 11.97
CA ARG A 29 5.70 -57.57 13.38
C ARG A 29 4.76 -58.77 13.53
N THR A 30 5.31 -59.93 13.86
CA THR A 30 4.54 -61.01 14.45
C THR A 30 4.14 -60.53 15.83
N THR A 31 2.87 -60.13 15.98
CA THR A 31 2.25 -60.00 17.29
C THR A 31 2.40 -61.34 17.99
N ALA A 32 3.30 -61.42 18.97
CA ALA A 32 3.37 -62.54 19.89
C ALA A 32 2.02 -62.62 20.61
N SER A 33 1.21 -63.63 20.29
CA SER A 33 0.00 -63.90 21.05
C SER A 33 0.43 -64.32 22.44
N ARG A 34 0.13 -63.47 23.43
CA ARG A 34 0.24 -63.80 24.84
C ARG A 34 -0.61 -65.05 25.09
N ALA A 35 0.02 -66.18 25.38
CA ALA A 35 -0.66 -67.42 25.70
C ALA A 35 -1.44 -67.21 27.01
N MET A 36 -2.76 -67.17 26.94
CA MET A 36 -3.62 -67.32 28.12
C MET A 36 -3.83 -68.82 28.39
N PRO A 37 -3.90 -69.26 29.65
CA PRO A 37 -4.17 -70.66 29.96
C PRO A 37 -5.60 -71.05 29.55
N PRO A 38 -5.84 -72.32 29.17
CA PRO A 38 -7.13 -72.77 28.68
C PRO A 38 -8.16 -72.84 29.80
N MET A 39 -9.26 -72.10 29.65
CA MET A 39 -10.43 -72.18 30.52
C MET A 39 -11.32 -73.32 30.03
N VAL A 40 -11.42 -74.41 30.81
CA VAL A 40 -12.24 -75.57 30.48
C VAL A 40 -13.71 -75.24 30.79
N THR A 41 -14.49 -74.88 29.78
CA THR A 41 -15.95 -74.80 29.92
C THR A 41 -16.60 -76.06 29.36
N ARG A 42 -17.24 -76.82 30.25
CA ARG A 42 -18.07 -77.99 29.95
C ARG A 42 -19.41 -77.54 29.36
N ARG A 43 -19.46 -77.23 28.07
CA ARG A 43 -20.73 -77.13 27.32
C ARG A 43 -20.51 -77.16 25.81
N GLY A 44 -21.12 -78.16 25.17
CA GLY A 44 -21.55 -78.19 23.77
C GLY A 44 -20.50 -77.80 22.72
N VAL A 45 -19.97 -78.81 22.01
CA VAL A 45 -19.18 -78.62 20.79
C VAL A 45 -20.05 -77.94 19.72
N MET A 46 -19.93 -76.62 19.60
CA MET A 46 -20.25 -75.88 18.38
C MET A 46 -18.92 -75.53 17.72
N THR A 47 -18.62 -76.23 16.63
CA THR A 47 -17.51 -75.92 15.73
C THR A 47 -17.68 -74.50 15.19
N PRO A 48 -16.68 -73.60 15.29
CA PRO A 48 -16.75 -72.31 14.64
C PRO A 48 -16.65 -72.50 13.12
N ALA A 49 -17.64 -72.01 12.38
CA ALA A 49 -17.61 -72.00 10.92
C ALA A 49 -16.38 -71.20 10.43
N PRO A 50 -15.62 -71.67 9.43
CA PRO A 50 -14.47 -70.94 8.92
C PRO A 50 -14.95 -69.62 8.30
N ALA A 51 -14.31 -68.52 8.69
CA ALA A 51 -14.53 -67.21 8.09
C ALA A 51 -14.32 -67.30 6.57
N GLN A 52 -15.40 -67.18 5.82
CA GLN A 52 -15.39 -67.16 4.36
C GLN A 52 -14.58 -65.94 3.89
N ARG A 53 -13.33 -66.17 3.48
CA ARG A 53 -12.56 -65.16 2.75
C ARG A 53 -13.34 -64.83 1.48
N ARG A 54 -13.82 -63.58 1.37
CA ARG A 54 -14.39 -63.04 0.13
C ARG A 54 -13.39 -63.32 -1.01
N ARG A 55 -13.71 -64.29 -1.87
CA ARG A 55 -12.99 -64.53 -3.11
C ARG A 55 -13.13 -63.27 -3.95
N SER A 56 -12.01 -62.66 -4.35
CA SER A 56 -12.05 -61.61 -5.36
C SER A 56 -12.57 -62.25 -6.65
N GLU A 57 -13.64 -61.67 -7.21
CA GLU A 57 -14.17 -62.14 -8.49
C GLU A 57 -13.06 -62.10 -9.55
N ALA A 58 -12.86 -63.24 -10.21
CA ALA A 58 -11.91 -63.37 -11.30
C ALA A 58 -12.36 -62.45 -12.46
N ARG A 59 -11.43 -61.60 -12.92
CA ARG A 59 -11.65 -60.67 -14.05
C ARG A 59 -12.17 -61.44 -15.27
N ARG A 60 -13.33 -61.04 -15.82
CA ARG A 60 -13.89 -61.63 -17.06
C ARG A 60 -12.88 -61.47 -18.21
N ARG A 61 -12.46 -62.61 -18.78
CA ARG A 61 -11.64 -62.68 -19.99
C ARG A 61 -12.56 -63.09 -21.14
N TYR A 62 -12.53 -62.33 -22.24
CA TYR A 62 -13.26 -62.68 -23.45
C TYR A 62 -12.30 -63.42 -24.38
N ASN A 63 -12.52 -64.73 -24.52
CA ASN A 63 -11.81 -65.54 -25.51
C ASN A 63 -12.70 -65.58 -26.76
N VAL A 64 -12.26 -64.95 -27.84
CA VAL A 64 -12.90 -65.06 -29.15
C VAL A 64 -12.18 -66.16 -29.91
N ALA A 65 -12.88 -67.24 -30.25
CA ALA A 65 -12.35 -68.27 -31.13
C ALA A 65 -12.50 -67.80 -32.57
N LEU A 66 -11.38 -67.58 -33.27
CA LEU A 66 -11.38 -67.33 -34.71
C LEU A 66 -11.34 -68.69 -35.42
N PRO A 67 -12.27 -69.00 -36.34
CA PRO A 67 -12.24 -70.22 -37.12
C PRO A 67 -11.21 -70.06 -38.25
N MET A 68 -9.94 -70.28 -37.93
CA MET A 68 -8.87 -70.46 -38.92
C MET A 68 -8.08 -71.70 -38.54
N ALA A 69 -7.83 -72.56 -39.52
CA ALA A 69 -7.28 -73.90 -39.40
C ALA A 69 -5.79 -73.92 -38.98
N ALA A 70 -5.49 -73.44 -37.78
CA ALA A 70 -4.24 -73.67 -37.05
C ALA A 70 -4.48 -73.12 -35.64
N GLY A 71 -4.32 -73.95 -34.60
CA GLY A 71 -4.71 -73.68 -33.21
C GLY A 71 -3.95 -72.55 -32.48
N GLY A 72 -3.87 -71.37 -33.08
CA GLY A 72 -3.31 -70.15 -32.48
C GLY A 72 -4.36 -69.42 -31.65
N GLN A 73 -4.33 -69.59 -30.34
CA GLN A 73 -5.13 -68.78 -29.41
C GLN A 73 -4.48 -67.41 -29.25
N VAL A 74 -4.96 -66.41 -29.99
CA VAL A 74 -4.53 -65.02 -29.81
C VAL A 74 -5.14 -64.48 -28.52
N ARG A 75 -4.30 -64.21 -27.53
CA ARG A 75 -4.70 -63.62 -26.24
C ARG A 75 -4.70 -62.11 -26.37
N LEU A 76 -5.89 -61.51 -26.36
CA LEU A 76 -6.01 -60.05 -26.29
C LEU A 76 -5.59 -59.55 -24.90
N PRO A 77 -4.82 -58.45 -24.80
CA PRO A 77 -4.53 -57.83 -23.51
C PRO A 77 -5.83 -57.40 -22.83
N ALA A 78 -5.99 -57.77 -21.57
CA ALA A 78 -7.20 -57.44 -20.81
C ALA A 78 -7.34 -55.92 -20.68
N MET A 79 -8.38 -55.34 -21.26
CA MET A 79 -8.66 -53.92 -21.10
C MET A 79 -8.96 -53.61 -19.64
N PRO A 80 -8.34 -52.57 -19.05
CA PRO A 80 -8.60 -52.19 -17.67
C PRO A 80 -10.07 -51.79 -17.53
N GLN A 81 -10.83 -52.50 -16.68
CA GLN A 81 -12.18 -52.09 -16.32
C GLN A 81 -12.09 -50.83 -15.44
N VAL A 82 -12.35 -49.66 -16.03
CA VAL A 82 -12.49 -48.42 -15.29
C VAL A 82 -13.75 -48.54 -14.44
N ARG A 83 -13.58 -48.85 -13.15
CA ARG A 83 -14.69 -48.82 -12.20
C ARG A 83 -15.06 -47.35 -11.98
N VAL A 84 -16.20 -46.93 -12.53
CA VAL A 84 -16.80 -45.64 -12.23
C VAL A 84 -17.27 -45.66 -10.78
N GLY A 85 -16.35 -45.33 -9.88
CA GLY A 85 -16.65 -45.13 -8.46
C GLY A 85 -16.69 -43.65 -8.12
N TRP A 86 -17.06 -43.33 -6.88
CA TRP A 86 -17.09 -41.95 -6.34
C TRP A 86 -15.79 -41.15 -6.58
N ARG A 87 -14.65 -41.84 -6.75
CA ARG A 87 -13.36 -41.22 -7.08
C ARG A 87 -13.33 -40.56 -8.47
N LEU A 88 -13.99 -41.15 -9.47
CA LEU A 88 -14.09 -40.55 -10.81
C LEU A 88 -15.00 -39.32 -10.75
N LEU A 89 -16.10 -39.41 -10.01
CA LEU A 89 -16.99 -38.28 -9.76
C LEU A 89 -16.26 -37.13 -9.07
N SER A 90 -15.49 -37.41 -8.01
CA SER A 90 -14.67 -36.40 -7.33
C SER A 90 -13.63 -35.79 -8.27
N PHE A 91 -12.95 -36.60 -9.09
CA PHE A 91 -11.97 -36.08 -10.05
C PHE A 91 -12.62 -35.16 -11.10
N VAL A 92 -13.74 -35.58 -11.69
CA VAL A 92 -14.50 -34.77 -12.65
C VAL A 92 -14.99 -33.48 -12.01
N LEU A 93 -15.50 -33.53 -10.77
CA LEU A 93 -15.94 -32.36 -10.04
C LEU A 93 -14.79 -31.39 -9.76
N THR A 94 -13.64 -31.88 -9.29
CA THR A 94 -12.45 -31.05 -9.06
C THR A 94 -11.96 -30.44 -10.37
N ALA A 95 -11.90 -31.21 -11.46
CA ALA A 95 -11.50 -30.71 -12.77
C ALA A 95 -12.48 -29.64 -13.29
N ALA A 96 -13.79 -29.84 -13.11
CA ALA A 96 -14.82 -28.88 -13.48
C ALA A 96 -14.70 -27.58 -12.67
N LEU A 97 -14.46 -27.66 -11.36
CA LEU A 97 -14.25 -26.48 -10.52
C LEU A 97 -12.94 -25.75 -10.85
N SER A 98 -11.85 -26.48 -11.13
CA SER A 98 -10.60 -25.88 -11.59
C SER A 98 -10.77 -25.18 -12.93
N TRP A 99 -11.52 -25.79 -13.86
CA TRP A 99 -11.87 -25.17 -15.14
C TRP A 99 -12.73 -23.91 -14.97
N ALA A 100 -13.73 -23.98 -14.08
CA ALA A 100 -14.59 -22.84 -13.76
C ALA A 100 -13.79 -21.68 -13.15
N LEU A 101 -12.85 -21.97 -12.24
CA LEU A 101 -11.98 -20.96 -11.63
C LEU A 101 -11.04 -20.33 -12.68
N TYR A 102 -10.49 -21.14 -13.59
CA TYR A 102 -9.67 -20.65 -14.70
C TYR A 102 -10.47 -19.73 -15.65
N MET A 103 -11.70 -20.12 -15.98
CA MET A 103 -12.62 -19.29 -16.76
C MET A 103 -12.97 -17.99 -16.02
N LEU A 104 -13.21 -18.04 -14.71
CA LEU A 104 -13.50 -16.85 -13.90
C LEU A 104 -12.31 -15.87 -13.89
N TRP A 105 -11.09 -16.41 -13.79
CA TRP A 105 -9.86 -15.61 -13.78
C TRP A 105 -9.57 -14.94 -15.13
N THR A 106 -9.93 -15.59 -16.24
CA THR A 106 -9.66 -15.12 -17.61
C THR A 106 -10.86 -14.43 -18.26
N ALA A 107 -11.99 -14.35 -17.58
CA ALA A 107 -13.20 -13.76 -18.13
C ALA A 107 -13.06 -12.22 -18.23
N PRO A 108 -13.32 -11.61 -19.41
CA PRO A 108 -13.21 -10.17 -19.62
C PRO A 108 -14.06 -9.32 -18.68
N GLN A 109 -15.15 -9.88 -18.16
CA GLN A 109 -16.07 -9.22 -17.22
C GLN A 109 -15.44 -8.88 -15.86
N PHE A 110 -14.28 -9.46 -15.52
CA PHE A 110 -13.52 -9.15 -14.29
C PHE A 110 -12.31 -8.23 -14.55
N HIS A 111 -12.15 -7.76 -15.78
CA HIS A 111 -11.12 -6.78 -16.12
C HIS A 111 -11.67 -5.37 -16.03
N VAL A 112 -11.02 -4.55 -15.22
CA VAL A 112 -11.41 -3.15 -15.00
C VAL A 112 -11.03 -2.34 -16.24
N SER A 113 -11.97 -1.57 -16.77
CA SER A 113 -11.68 -0.68 -17.91
C SER A 113 -11.10 0.65 -17.44
N ALA A 114 -11.76 1.29 -16.49
CA ALA A 114 -11.35 2.54 -15.84
C ALA A 114 -11.93 2.60 -14.42
N ALA A 115 -11.33 3.42 -13.56
CA ALA A 115 -11.91 3.77 -12.27
C ALA A 115 -12.94 4.89 -12.43
N GLU A 116 -14.04 4.76 -11.70
CA GLU A 116 -15.05 5.80 -11.52
C GLU A 116 -14.54 6.78 -10.47
N VAL A 117 -14.20 8.01 -10.87
CA VAL A 117 -13.62 9.01 -9.97
C VAL A 117 -14.67 10.04 -9.60
N VAL A 118 -14.84 10.28 -8.30
CA VAL A 118 -15.88 11.17 -7.73
C VAL A 118 -15.24 12.18 -6.79
N GLY A 119 -15.69 13.44 -6.86
CA GLY A 119 -15.30 14.52 -5.95
C GLY A 119 -14.19 15.45 -6.47
N LEU A 120 -13.75 15.27 -7.72
CA LEU A 120 -12.81 16.17 -8.38
C LEU A 120 -13.50 17.44 -8.90
N ALA A 121 -12.77 18.55 -8.88
CA ALA A 121 -13.22 19.87 -9.33
C ALA A 121 -12.28 20.46 -10.39
N ARG A 122 -10.95 20.37 -10.20
CA ARG A 122 -9.92 20.89 -11.10
C ARG A 122 -9.09 19.78 -11.76
N LEU A 123 -8.93 18.63 -11.12
CA LEU A 123 -8.15 17.50 -11.63
C LEU A 123 -8.96 16.69 -12.65
N ASN A 124 -8.31 16.29 -13.74
CA ASN A 124 -8.95 15.45 -14.76
C ASN A 124 -8.97 13.97 -14.30
N ALA A 125 -10.14 13.32 -14.40
CA ALA A 125 -10.30 11.90 -14.10
C ALA A 125 -9.41 10.99 -14.97
N ASP A 126 -9.07 11.41 -16.20
CA ASP A 126 -8.17 10.67 -17.08
C ASP A 126 -6.72 10.63 -16.57
N GLU A 127 -6.25 11.72 -15.95
CA GLU A 127 -4.93 11.79 -15.30
C GLU A 127 -4.88 10.79 -14.14
N VAL A 128 -5.94 10.75 -13.33
CA VAL A 128 -6.08 9.81 -12.21
C VAL A 128 -6.06 8.36 -12.70
N ASN A 129 -6.82 8.05 -13.77
CA ASN A 129 -6.85 6.72 -14.36
C ASN A 129 -5.48 6.29 -14.94
N THR A 130 -4.72 7.22 -15.50
CA THR A 130 -3.38 6.99 -16.02
C THR A 130 -2.40 6.59 -14.93
N VAL A 131 -2.46 7.25 -13.76
CA VAL A 131 -1.62 6.96 -12.60
C VAL A 131 -2.00 5.62 -11.95
N LEU A 132 -3.30 5.34 -11.84
CA LEU A 132 -3.81 4.12 -11.23
C LEU A 132 -3.38 2.85 -11.99
N LYS A 133 -3.28 2.93 -13.33
CA LYS A 133 -2.92 1.80 -14.20
C LYS A 133 -3.83 0.57 -13.97
N VAL A 134 -5.11 0.81 -13.70
CA VAL A 134 -6.12 -0.24 -13.46
C VAL A 134 -6.73 -0.78 -14.75
N SER A 135 -6.51 -0.11 -15.89
CA SER A 135 -7.07 -0.52 -17.18
C SER A 135 -6.50 -1.88 -17.62
N GLY A 136 -7.39 -2.84 -17.89
CA GLY A 136 -7.05 -4.21 -18.24
C GLY A 136 -6.61 -5.09 -17.07
N ALA A 137 -6.51 -4.55 -15.85
CA ALA A 137 -6.15 -5.32 -14.67
C ALA A 137 -7.33 -6.17 -14.18
N SER A 138 -7.02 -7.34 -13.60
CA SER A 138 -8.04 -8.18 -12.95
C SER A 138 -8.43 -7.60 -11.60
N VAL A 139 -9.74 -7.48 -11.36
CA VAL A 139 -10.30 -7.00 -10.09
C VAL A 139 -9.78 -7.79 -8.88
N PHE A 140 -9.45 -9.07 -9.06
CA PHE A 140 -8.97 -9.96 -8.00
C PHE A 140 -7.52 -9.69 -7.58
N THR A 141 -6.76 -8.95 -8.40
CA THR A 141 -5.36 -8.62 -8.14
C THR A 141 -5.14 -7.19 -7.64
N LEU A 142 -6.19 -6.37 -7.67
CA LEU A 142 -6.11 -4.98 -7.24
C LEU A 142 -6.18 -4.90 -5.72
N ASP A 143 -5.18 -4.26 -5.12
CA ASP A 143 -5.18 -3.90 -3.71
C ASP A 143 -5.62 -2.43 -3.56
N PRO A 144 -6.79 -2.16 -2.92
CA PRO A 144 -7.24 -0.80 -2.68
C PRO A 144 -6.22 0.05 -1.90
N ALA A 145 -5.51 -0.52 -0.94
CA ALA A 145 -4.55 0.23 -0.11
C ALA A 145 -3.31 0.64 -0.90
N GLU A 146 -2.85 -0.21 -1.82
CA GLU A 146 -1.75 0.12 -2.72
C GLU A 146 -2.15 1.24 -3.70
N LEU A 147 -3.38 1.18 -4.23
CA LEU A 147 -3.92 2.22 -5.12
C LEU A 147 -4.07 3.56 -4.40
N GLU A 148 -4.55 3.57 -3.15
CA GLU A 148 -4.62 4.76 -2.30
C GLU A 148 -3.24 5.39 -2.11
N ALA A 149 -2.24 4.60 -1.71
CA ALA A 149 -0.87 5.09 -1.51
C ALA A 149 -0.26 5.66 -2.80
N ARG A 150 -0.53 5.01 -3.94
CA ARG A 150 -0.06 5.46 -5.26
C ARG A 150 -0.68 6.81 -5.64
N LEU A 151 -1.98 6.99 -5.38
CA LEU A 151 -2.67 8.27 -5.61
C LEU A 151 -2.16 9.37 -4.69
N GLN A 152 -1.93 9.07 -3.41
CA GLN A 152 -1.40 10.03 -2.44
C GLN A 152 0.01 10.51 -2.82
N ALA A 153 0.85 9.60 -3.33
CA ALA A 153 2.19 9.95 -3.79
C ALA A 153 2.18 10.80 -5.07
N ALA A 154 1.26 10.50 -6.00
CA ALA A 154 1.19 11.17 -7.30
C ALA A 154 0.44 12.52 -7.26
N PHE A 155 -0.56 12.66 -6.38
CA PHE A 155 -1.43 13.83 -6.30
C PHE A 155 -1.49 14.39 -4.87
N PRO A 156 -0.50 15.22 -4.47
CA PRO A 156 -0.48 15.92 -3.18
C PRO A 156 -1.70 16.81 -2.95
N GLU A 157 -2.29 17.30 -4.05
CA GLU A 157 -3.48 18.16 -4.08
C GLU A 157 -4.78 17.44 -3.69
N LEU A 158 -4.76 16.11 -3.54
CA LEU A 158 -5.90 15.33 -3.07
C LEU A 158 -5.85 15.11 -1.55
N GLN A 159 -7.03 15.06 -0.94
CA GLN A 159 -7.24 14.75 0.46
C GLN A 159 -8.40 13.77 0.63
N GLY A 160 -8.35 12.97 1.68
CA GLY A 160 -9.42 12.00 2.01
C GLY A 160 -9.61 10.91 0.94
N ILE A 161 -8.53 10.51 0.26
CA ILE A 161 -8.56 9.50 -0.80
C ILE A 161 -9.09 8.18 -0.23
N ARG A 162 -10.11 7.60 -0.89
CA ARG A 162 -10.66 6.28 -0.62
C ARG A 162 -10.85 5.53 -1.91
N VAL A 163 -10.30 4.31 -1.98
CA VAL A 163 -10.46 3.44 -3.14
C VAL A 163 -11.29 2.23 -2.74
N ARG A 164 -12.33 1.95 -3.51
CA ARG A 164 -13.19 0.79 -3.32
C ARG A 164 -13.16 -0.06 -4.58
N VAL A 165 -12.78 -1.32 -4.41
CA VAL A 165 -12.78 -2.33 -5.48
C VAL A 165 -13.97 -3.26 -5.25
N GLY A 166 -14.82 -3.42 -6.25
CA GLY A 166 -16.05 -4.19 -6.22
C GLY A 166 -16.22 -5.08 -7.45
N LEU A 167 -16.95 -6.18 -7.28
CA LEU A 167 -17.24 -7.10 -8.37
C LEU A 167 -18.39 -6.59 -9.27
N PRO A 168 -18.43 -6.99 -10.55
CA PRO A 168 -17.45 -7.83 -11.24
C PRO A 168 -16.20 -7.08 -11.71
N ALA A 169 -16.26 -5.78 -12.05
CA ALA A 169 -15.10 -4.99 -12.48
C ALA A 169 -15.26 -3.50 -12.14
N LYS A 170 -15.66 -3.21 -10.90
CA LYS A 170 -15.94 -1.85 -10.44
C LYS A 170 -14.80 -1.33 -9.56
N VAL A 171 -14.23 -0.19 -9.91
CA VAL A 171 -13.28 0.54 -9.06
C VAL A 171 -13.81 1.94 -8.89
N VAL A 172 -14.05 2.36 -7.65
CA VAL A 172 -14.53 3.71 -7.32
C VAL A 172 -13.45 4.41 -6.51
N VAL A 173 -13.11 5.61 -6.93
CA VAL A 173 -12.16 6.49 -6.24
C VAL A 173 -12.93 7.70 -5.76
N GLU A 174 -13.08 7.82 -4.44
CA GLU A 174 -13.64 8.98 -3.78
C GLU A 174 -12.46 9.81 -3.26
N ALA A 175 -12.31 11.03 -3.76
CA ALA A 175 -11.28 11.96 -3.30
C ALA A 175 -11.79 13.39 -3.37
N ALA A 176 -11.31 14.24 -2.47
CA ALA A 176 -11.58 15.67 -2.50
C ALA A 176 -10.29 16.41 -2.81
N GLU A 177 -10.38 17.48 -3.59
CA GLU A 177 -9.24 18.38 -3.80
C GLU A 177 -9.05 19.32 -2.60
N ARG A 178 -7.79 19.63 -2.30
CA ARG A 178 -7.42 20.64 -1.31
C ARG A 178 -7.80 22.02 -1.82
N ALA A 179 -8.31 22.86 -0.94
CA ALA A 179 -8.62 24.25 -1.26
C ALA A 179 -7.40 25.13 -0.91
N PRO A 180 -6.75 25.76 -1.90
CA PRO A 180 -5.62 26.64 -1.64
C PRO A 180 -6.08 27.94 -0.98
N VAL A 181 -5.26 28.46 -0.06
CA VAL A 181 -5.50 29.74 0.63
C VAL A 181 -4.31 30.69 0.52
N ILE A 182 -3.11 30.15 0.29
CA ILE A 182 -1.87 30.92 0.14
C ILE A 182 -1.21 30.56 -1.18
N ALA A 183 -0.71 31.58 -1.87
CA ALA A 183 0.21 31.47 -2.98
C ALA A 183 1.63 31.72 -2.46
N TRP A 184 2.40 30.66 -2.27
CA TRP A 184 3.76 30.69 -1.79
C TRP A 184 4.73 30.78 -2.96
N GLU A 185 5.55 31.82 -3.02
CA GLU A 185 6.54 32.03 -4.06
C GLU A 185 7.95 31.92 -3.46
N HIS A 186 8.77 31.02 -3.99
CA HIS A 186 10.16 30.84 -3.58
C HIS A 186 11.04 30.68 -4.83
N GLU A 187 12.06 31.52 -4.97
CA GLU A 187 12.96 31.53 -6.14
C GLU A 187 12.21 31.58 -7.49
N GLY A 188 11.09 32.32 -7.55
CA GLY A 188 10.24 32.44 -8.74
C GLY A 188 9.34 31.23 -9.03
N ILE A 189 9.37 30.19 -8.18
CA ILE A 189 8.47 29.05 -8.26
C ILE A 189 7.27 29.30 -7.35
N GLN A 190 6.09 29.41 -7.95
CA GLN A 190 4.84 29.54 -7.22
C GLN A 190 4.25 28.16 -6.89
N THR A 191 3.93 27.96 -5.61
CA THR A 191 3.27 26.78 -5.07
C THR A 191 2.05 27.21 -4.27
N TRP A 192 0.98 26.42 -4.29
CA TRP A 192 -0.20 26.70 -3.47
C TRP A 192 -0.14 25.94 -2.15
N VAL A 193 -0.64 26.57 -1.10
CA VAL A 193 -0.71 25.98 0.24
C VAL A 193 -2.14 26.02 0.76
N ASP A 194 -2.60 24.90 1.32
CA ASP A 194 -3.94 24.80 1.93
C ASP A 194 -3.97 25.24 3.40
N SER A 195 -5.16 25.22 4.01
CA SER A 195 -5.36 25.57 5.42
C SER A 195 -4.59 24.67 6.41
N SER A 196 -4.22 23.46 5.99
CA SER A 196 -3.47 22.49 6.78
C SER A 196 -1.96 22.62 6.58
N GLY A 197 -1.53 23.47 5.64
CA GLY A 197 -0.13 23.74 5.34
C GLY A 197 0.52 22.77 4.34
N TYR A 198 -0.26 21.97 3.62
CA TYR A 198 0.25 21.15 2.53
C TYR A 198 0.45 21.98 1.28
N SER A 199 1.59 21.79 0.63
CA SER A 199 2.00 22.48 -0.58
C SER A 199 1.78 21.60 -1.82
N PHE A 200 1.30 22.20 -2.90
CA PHE A 200 1.04 21.53 -4.17
C PHE A 200 1.09 22.52 -5.34
N LEU A 201 1.26 22.00 -6.57
CA LEU A 201 1.41 22.85 -7.74
C LEU A 201 0.12 23.60 -8.08
N PRO A 202 0.22 24.87 -8.56
CA PRO A 202 -0.93 25.62 -9.04
C PRO A 202 -1.61 24.91 -10.22
N ARG A 203 -2.95 24.77 -10.15
CA ARG A 203 -3.77 24.21 -11.23
C ARG A 203 -4.98 25.08 -11.50
N GLY A 204 -5.01 25.72 -12.66
CA GLY A 204 -6.04 26.68 -13.03
C GLY A 204 -5.88 28.00 -12.28
N GLN A 205 -6.99 28.71 -12.09
CA GLN A 205 -7.01 30.02 -11.43
C GLN A 205 -7.92 29.96 -10.20
N VAL A 206 -7.41 30.46 -9.08
CA VAL A 206 -8.15 30.62 -7.82
C VAL A 206 -7.95 32.05 -7.34
N ASP A 207 -9.06 32.75 -7.16
CA ASP A 207 -9.05 34.13 -6.67
C ASP A 207 -8.94 34.16 -5.13
N GLY A 208 -8.40 35.27 -4.59
CA GLY A 208 -8.34 35.50 -3.16
C GLY A 208 -7.23 34.76 -2.41
N LEU A 209 -6.25 34.20 -3.12
CA LEU A 209 -5.05 33.63 -2.49
C LEU A 209 -4.19 34.74 -1.90
N VAL A 210 -3.66 34.52 -0.70
CA VAL A 210 -2.70 35.43 -0.07
C VAL A 210 -1.31 35.17 -0.67
N PRO A 211 -0.70 36.14 -1.37
CA PRO A 211 0.65 35.99 -1.89
C PRO A 211 1.68 36.13 -0.75
N VAL A 212 2.62 35.19 -0.68
CA VAL A 212 3.74 35.20 0.26
C VAL A 212 5.03 34.96 -0.51
N VAL A 213 5.96 35.90 -0.42
CA VAL A 213 7.31 35.79 -0.99
C VAL A 213 8.24 35.22 0.06
N ALA A 214 8.81 34.07 -0.21
CA ALA A 214 9.71 33.39 0.70
C ALA A 214 11.17 33.63 0.29
N HIS A 215 11.99 34.01 1.27
CA HIS A 215 13.45 34.13 1.12
C HIS A 215 14.19 32.84 1.53
N GLY A 216 13.45 31.82 1.96
CA GLY A 216 13.96 30.49 2.21
C GLY A 216 12.84 29.53 2.61
N LEU A 217 13.21 28.27 2.82
CA LEU A 217 12.27 27.24 3.27
C LEU A 217 12.09 27.28 4.79
N PRO A 218 10.86 27.06 5.27
CA PRO A 218 10.60 26.90 6.70
C PRO A 218 11.32 25.67 7.26
N ALA A 219 11.58 25.68 8.56
CA ALA A 219 12.19 24.54 9.24
C ALA A 219 11.33 23.27 9.08
N PRO A 220 11.96 22.09 8.88
CA PRO A 220 11.22 20.83 8.81
C PRO A 220 10.37 20.61 10.06
N ILE A 221 9.13 20.16 9.87
CA ILE A 221 8.22 19.91 10.99
C ILE A 221 8.66 18.63 11.70
N ALA A 222 9.09 18.76 12.96
CA ALA A 222 9.59 17.65 13.76
C ALA A 222 8.55 16.53 13.89
N GLY A 223 8.97 15.28 13.64
CA GLY A 223 8.10 14.11 13.72
C GLY A 223 7.28 13.81 12.45
N GLN A 224 7.44 14.59 11.39
CA GLN A 224 6.76 14.41 10.11
C GLN A 224 7.74 14.19 8.93
N ALA A 225 8.84 13.45 9.16
CA ALA A 225 9.85 13.18 8.14
C ALA A 225 9.29 12.50 6.87
N ASP A 226 8.17 11.77 6.99
CA ASP A 226 7.48 11.13 5.87
C ASP A 226 6.51 12.05 5.10
N GLN A 227 6.22 13.26 5.61
CA GLN A 227 5.29 14.22 4.99
C GLN A 227 6.03 15.37 4.31
N SER A 228 6.92 15.03 3.36
CA SER A 228 7.71 15.98 2.58
C SER A 228 6.89 17.07 1.85
N GLN A 229 5.57 16.91 1.78
CA GLN A 229 4.64 17.82 1.12
C GLN A 229 4.05 18.88 2.07
N GLN A 230 4.16 18.70 3.39
CA GLN A 230 3.70 19.69 4.35
C GLN A 230 4.77 20.79 4.53
N LEU A 231 4.51 21.95 3.93
CA LEU A 231 5.44 23.08 3.93
C LEU A 231 5.27 23.94 5.20
N LEU A 232 4.03 24.20 5.60
CA LEU A 232 3.71 25.06 6.74
C LEU A 232 2.97 24.28 7.82
N THR A 233 3.10 24.72 9.07
CA THR A 233 2.19 24.25 10.11
C THR A 233 0.82 24.92 9.95
N PRO A 234 -0.30 24.27 10.35
CA PRO A 234 -1.61 24.91 10.30
C PRO A 234 -1.67 26.23 11.10
N GLN A 235 -0.88 26.34 12.16
CA GLN A 235 -0.77 27.57 12.95
C GLN A 235 -0.07 28.68 12.16
N MET A 236 0.97 28.36 11.39
CA MET A 236 1.65 29.32 10.52
C MET A 236 0.73 29.81 9.39
N VAL A 237 -0.06 28.92 8.79
CA VAL A 237 -1.07 29.32 7.79
C VAL A 237 -2.07 30.30 8.42
N LYS A 238 -2.58 29.99 9.62
CA LYS A 238 -3.49 30.90 10.34
C LYS A 238 -2.83 32.25 10.66
N ALA A 239 -1.55 32.26 11.04
CA ALA A 239 -0.78 33.48 11.27
C ALA A 239 -0.71 34.35 10.02
N ILE A 240 -0.35 33.78 8.86
CA ILE A 240 -0.34 34.47 7.56
C ILE A 240 -1.71 35.07 7.24
N LEU A 241 -2.78 34.28 7.35
CA LEU A 241 -4.14 34.72 7.08
C LEU A 241 -4.63 35.81 8.06
N THR A 242 -4.06 35.88 9.27
CA THR A 242 -4.37 36.93 10.25
C THR A 242 -3.64 38.24 9.92
N LEU A 243 -2.40 38.15 9.43
CA LEU A 243 -1.58 39.32 9.08
C LEU A 243 -1.98 39.94 7.74
N ALA A 244 -2.33 39.11 6.75
CA ALA A 244 -2.53 39.54 5.37
C ALA A 244 -3.54 40.70 5.19
N PRO A 245 -4.70 40.73 5.88
CA PRO A 245 -5.64 41.85 5.75
C PRO A 245 -5.11 43.19 6.30
N SER A 246 -4.05 43.16 7.10
CA SER A 246 -3.47 44.35 7.73
C SER A 246 -2.17 44.82 7.07
N ALA A 247 -1.70 44.10 6.04
CA ALA A 247 -0.55 44.52 5.25
C ALA A 247 -0.89 45.82 4.48
N PRO A 248 0.05 46.77 4.38
CA PRO A 248 -0.13 47.97 3.55
C PRO A 248 -0.43 47.61 2.09
N GLU A 249 -1.16 48.48 1.39
CA GLU A 249 -1.45 48.28 -0.04
C GLU A 249 -0.15 48.20 -0.85
N GLY A 250 0.00 47.14 -1.64
CA GLY A 250 1.21 46.88 -2.42
C GLY A 250 2.40 46.31 -1.62
N ALA A 251 2.24 46.03 -0.33
CA ALA A 251 3.26 45.36 0.48
C ALA A 251 3.11 43.82 0.38
N PRO A 252 4.02 43.10 -0.31
CA PRO A 252 3.99 41.64 -0.30
C PRO A 252 4.28 41.13 1.11
N LEU A 253 3.53 40.10 1.54
CA LEU A 253 3.95 39.34 2.72
C LEU A 253 5.24 38.59 2.41
N VAL A 254 6.11 38.56 3.40
CA VAL A 254 7.42 37.94 3.30
C VAL A 254 7.54 36.85 4.36
N PHE A 255 8.18 35.74 4.00
CA PHE A 255 8.67 34.77 4.97
C PHE A 255 10.20 34.70 4.88
N ASP A 256 10.83 34.90 6.02
CA ASP A 256 12.26 34.73 6.20
C ASP A 256 12.53 33.61 7.22
N PRO A 257 13.44 32.64 6.96
CA PRO A 257 13.73 31.58 7.91
C PRO A 257 14.35 32.05 9.24
N GLU A 258 15.04 33.19 9.25
CA GLU A 258 15.68 33.78 10.43
C GLU A 258 14.72 34.70 11.18
N HIS A 259 14.01 35.57 10.47
CA HIS A 259 13.14 36.60 11.05
C HIS A 259 11.64 36.22 11.09
N GLY A 260 11.22 35.20 10.36
CA GLY A 260 9.85 34.71 10.28
C GLY A 260 8.94 35.51 9.35
N LEU A 261 7.67 35.66 9.74
CA LEU A 261 6.68 36.35 8.92
C LEU A 261 6.89 37.85 8.96
N GLY A 262 6.65 38.51 7.83
CA GLY A 262 6.86 39.94 7.68
C GLY A 262 6.14 40.49 6.46
N TRP A 263 6.43 41.76 6.15
CA TRP A 263 6.13 42.35 4.86
C TRP A 263 7.15 43.43 4.51
N ALA A 264 7.31 43.66 3.21
CA ALA A 264 8.09 44.77 2.68
C ALA A 264 7.13 45.92 2.34
N ASP A 265 7.17 47.01 3.10
CA ASP A 265 6.36 48.20 2.82
C ASP A 265 6.94 48.96 1.61
N PRO A 266 6.12 49.40 0.64
CA PRO A 266 6.56 50.26 -0.46
C PRO A 266 7.31 51.54 -0.03
N ARG A 267 7.15 51.97 1.22
CA ARG A 267 7.90 53.09 1.83
C ARG A 267 9.37 52.76 2.14
N GLY A 268 9.81 51.54 1.88
CA GLY A 268 11.17 51.07 2.17
C GLY A 268 11.33 50.47 3.57
N TRP A 269 10.23 50.17 4.27
CA TRP A 269 10.29 49.57 5.61
C TRP A 269 10.29 48.04 5.52
N GLN A 270 11.24 47.39 6.18
CA GLN A 270 11.16 45.96 6.44
C GLN A 270 10.46 45.73 7.78
N VAL A 271 9.42 44.89 7.78
CA VAL A 271 8.66 44.59 9.00
C VAL A 271 8.71 43.11 9.28
N TYR A 272 9.09 42.72 10.49
CA TYR A 272 9.11 41.31 10.92
C TYR A 272 8.27 41.10 12.19
N PHE A 273 7.47 40.04 12.17
CA PHE A 273 6.60 39.60 13.25
C PHE A 273 7.13 38.35 13.94
N GLY A 274 8.22 37.73 13.48
CA GLY A 274 8.81 36.55 14.12
C GLY A 274 8.33 35.21 13.58
N LEU A 275 9.05 34.16 13.98
CA LEU A 275 8.80 32.77 13.60
C LEU A 275 7.67 32.11 14.41
N ALA A 276 7.45 32.56 15.64
CA ALA A 276 6.44 31.97 16.51
C ALA A 276 5.05 32.34 15.99
N PRO A 277 4.20 31.38 15.59
CA PRO A 277 2.89 31.65 14.98
C PRO A 277 1.82 32.10 16.00
N THR A 278 2.19 32.23 17.27
CA THR A 278 1.31 32.68 18.35
C THR A 278 1.30 34.21 18.45
N ASP A 279 0.23 34.75 19.03
CA ASP A 279 0.10 36.17 19.40
C ASP A 279 0.23 37.17 18.24
N MET A 280 0.05 36.73 16.99
CA MET A 280 0.15 37.60 15.81
C MET A 280 -0.77 38.81 15.86
N ALA A 281 -1.99 38.66 16.38
CA ALA A 281 -2.90 39.80 16.58
C ALA A 281 -2.34 40.82 17.58
N GLN A 282 -1.65 40.37 18.63
CA GLN A 282 -1.02 41.27 19.61
C GLN A 282 0.22 41.94 19.01
N ARG A 283 1.06 41.20 18.29
CA ARG A 283 2.23 41.75 17.58
C ARG A 283 1.81 42.79 16.54
N LEU A 284 0.72 42.54 15.83
CA LEU A 284 0.13 43.50 14.89
C LEU A 284 -0.32 44.78 15.60
N ALA A 285 -0.98 44.68 16.76
CA ALA A 285 -1.39 45.85 17.55
C ALA A 285 -0.17 46.67 18.03
N VAL A 286 0.89 45.99 18.47
CA VAL A 286 2.16 46.64 18.86
C VAL A 286 2.80 47.35 17.65
N TYR A 287 2.86 46.68 16.50
CA TYR A 287 3.34 47.29 15.26
C TYR A 287 2.55 48.57 14.90
N GLN A 288 1.22 48.52 14.95
CA GLN A 288 0.38 49.69 14.65
C GLN A 288 0.63 50.85 15.62
N ALA A 289 0.85 50.54 16.91
CA ALA A 289 1.20 51.56 17.91
C ALA A 289 2.57 52.20 17.61
N ILE A 290 3.57 51.39 17.24
CA ILE A 290 4.91 51.88 16.86
C ILE A 290 4.83 52.77 15.62
N VAL A 291 4.15 52.32 14.56
CA VAL A 291 4.00 53.10 13.32
C VAL A 291 3.30 54.44 13.60
N LYS A 292 2.29 54.45 14.48
CA LYS A 292 1.60 55.67 14.89
C LYS A 292 2.56 56.65 15.58
N GLU A 293 3.39 56.15 16.49
CA GLU A 293 4.37 56.96 17.23
C GLU A 293 5.46 57.50 16.31
N LEU A 294 6.05 56.64 15.48
CA LEU A 294 7.09 57.05 14.50
C LEU A 294 6.55 58.11 13.53
N LYS A 295 5.29 57.97 13.10
CA LYS A 295 4.62 58.97 12.27
C LYS A 295 4.41 60.31 13.01
N ALA A 296 4.07 60.27 14.30
CA ALA A 296 3.92 61.48 15.12
C ALA A 296 5.26 62.21 15.33
N GLN A 297 6.36 61.46 15.39
CA GLN A 297 7.71 61.99 15.57
C GLN A 297 8.41 62.35 14.24
N GLY A 298 7.81 62.02 13.09
CA GLY A 298 8.40 62.26 11.78
C GLY A 298 9.60 61.36 11.44
N ILE A 299 9.75 60.24 12.16
CA ILE A 299 10.85 59.29 11.98
C ILE A 299 10.53 58.35 10.81
N LYS A 300 11.55 58.04 10.00
CA LYS A 300 11.49 57.09 8.89
C LYS A 300 12.36 55.87 9.20
N PRO A 301 11.80 54.77 9.72
CA PRO A 301 12.56 53.57 10.02
C PRO A 301 12.96 52.86 8.72
N THR A 302 14.05 52.11 8.76
CA THR A 302 14.42 51.15 7.71
C THR A 302 13.98 49.73 8.08
N LEU A 303 13.87 49.45 9.37
CA LEU A 303 13.41 48.17 9.93
C LEU A 303 12.48 48.41 11.14
N ILE A 304 11.40 47.64 11.23
CA ILE A 304 10.56 47.52 12.43
C ILE A 304 10.44 46.03 12.76
N SER A 305 11.05 45.58 13.85
CA SER A 305 10.96 44.20 14.31
C SER A 305 10.08 44.11 15.55
N VAL A 306 9.06 43.26 15.45
CA VAL A 306 8.11 42.89 16.53
C VAL A 306 8.18 41.38 16.77
N GLU A 307 9.32 40.76 16.44
CA GLU A 307 9.58 39.33 16.66
C GLU A 307 9.39 38.95 18.14
N PHE A 308 9.87 39.83 19.03
CA PHE A 308 9.71 39.72 20.47
C PHE A 308 8.65 40.71 20.96
N LEU A 309 7.49 40.21 21.38
CA LEU A 309 6.33 41.02 21.77
C LEU A 309 6.66 42.07 22.86
N HIS A 310 7.58 41.74 23.77
CA HIS A 310 7.95 42.61 24.89
C HIS A 310 9.21 43.46 24.65
N ALA A 311 9.86 43.29 23.50
CA ALA A 311 11.06 44.02 23.14
C ALA A 311 11.05 44.38 21.65
N PRO A 312 10.02 45.08 21.15
CA PRO A 312 10.04 45.57 19.78
C PRO A 312 11.12 46.63 19.62
N TYR A 313 11.74 46.67 18.45
CA TYR A 313 12.74 47.68 18.13
C TYR A 313 12.59 48.13 16.68
N TYR A 314 13.13 49.30 16.39
CA TYR A 314 13.24 49.82 15.03
C TYR A 314 14.68 50.26 14.77
N ARG A 315 15.04 50.34 13.49
CA ARG A 315 16.33 50.88 13.05
C ARG A 315 16.12 52.07 12.14
N GLU A 316 17.02 53.05 12.26
CA GLU A 316 17.18 54.17 11.34
C GLU A 316 18.50 53.98 10.58
N ASP A 317 18.55 54.45 9.33
CA ASP A 317 19.78 54.50 8.54
C ASP A 317 20.46 55.87 8.69
#